data_AF-A0A4Q5S7C0-F1
#
_entry.id   AF-A0A4Q5S7C0-F1
#
_cell.length_a   1.000
_cell.length_b   1.000
_cell.length_c   1.000
_cell.angle_alpha   90.00
_cell.angle_beta   90.00
_cell.angle_gamma   90.00
#
_symmetry.space_group_name_H-M   'P 1'
#
loop_
_entity.id
_entity.type
_entity.pdbx_description
1 polymer ?
#
loop_
_entity_poly.entity_id
_entity_poly.type
_entity_poly.pdbx_seq_one_letter_code
_entity_poly.pdbx_strand_id
1 'polypeptide(L)'
;MKKFDLELRIKTFGSVITWEILLEDVTNRNRRVRDWMQAGDYRYKKLPDYAIADEALSVFAGCQGITGGTLTCEILINGESQPQKLISKVEETEYAKVDYPIL
;
A
#
# COMPACT_ATOMS: atom_id res chain seq x y z
N MET A 1 1.20 -21.76 1.66
CA MET A 1 0.93 -20.58 2.50
C MET A 1 2.25 -20.07 3.04
N LYS A 2 2.68 -18.89 2.61
CA LYS A 2 3.90 -18.23 3.08
C LYS A 2 3.55 -17.20 4.14
N LYS A 3 4.44 -16.98 5.12
CA LYS A 3 4.29 -15.97 6.18
C LYS A 3 5.51 -15.07 6.20
N PHE A 4 5.30 -13.79 6.43
CA PHE A 4 6.36 -12.78 6.52
C PHE A 4 5.87 -11.55 7.28
N ASP A 5 6.82 -10.73 7.72
CA ASP A 5 6.49 -9.44 8.30
C ASP A 5 6.34 -8.41 7.19
N LEU A 6 5.15 -7.83 7.08
CA LEU A 6 4.83 -6.80 6.09
C LEU A 6 4.75 -5.43 6.76
N GLU A 7 5.46 -4.45 6.22
CA GLU A 7 5.27 -3.05 6.56
C GLU A 7 4.95 -2.23 5.32
N LEU A 8 3.90 -1.41 5.41
CA LEU A 8 3.50 -0.46 4.38
C LEU A 8 3.80 0.94 4.89
N ARG A 9 4.47 1.76 4.08
CA ARG A 9 4.68 3.19 4.37
C ARG A 9 4.05 4.01 3.28
N ILE A 10 3.36 5.08 3.65
CA ILE A 10 2.72 5.98 2.71
C ILE A 10 3.17 7.41 2.92
N LYS A 11 3.49 8.07 1.81
CA LYS A 11 3.69 9.52 1.74
C LYS A 11 2.65 10.10 0.81
N THR A 12 2.10 11.23 1.20
CA THR A 12 1.06 11.94 0.43
C THR A 12 1.49 13.37 0.18
N PHE A 13 1.29 13.84 -1.04
CA PHE A 13 1.46 15.25 -1.41
C PHE A 13 0.15 15.73 -2.06
N GLY A 14 -0.42 16.86 -1.62
CA GLY A 14 -1.65 17.38 -2.21
C GLY A 14 -2.85 16.42 -2.21
N SER A 15 -2.85 15.38 -1.37
CA SER A 15 -3.94 14.40 -1.26
C SER A 15 -4.71 14.62 0.05
N VAL A 16 -6.03 14.52 -0.01
CA VAL A 16 -6.93 14.57 1.15
C VAL A 16 -7.23 13.13 1.61
N ILE A 17 -7.71 12.99 2.86
CA ILE A 17 -7.72 11.80 3.75
C ILE A 17 -8.59 10.61 3.27
N THR A 18 -8.69 10.31 1.97
CA THR A 18 -9.44 9.15 1.48
C THR A 18 -8.63 8.34 0.48
N TRP A 19 -7.34 8.18 0.73
CA TRP A 19 -6.58 7.14 0.06
C TRP A 19 -6.99 5.75 0.58
N GLU A 20 -6.96 4.79 -0.32
CA GLU A 20 -7.28 3.40 0.00
C GLU A 20 -6.11 2.52 -0.44
N ILE A 21 -5.48 1.85 0.53
CA ILE A 21 -4.53 0.76 0.27
C ILE A 21 -5.25 -0.56 0.50
N LEU A 22 -5.26 -1.42 -0.52
CA LEU A 22 -5.84 -2.76 -0.47
C LEU A 22 -4.71 -3.78 -0.64
N LEU A 23 -4.73 -4.83 0.16
CA LEU A 23 -3.87 -6.00 0.01
C LEU A 23 -4.69 -7.10 -0.63
N GLU A 24 -4.33 -7.54 -1.83
CA GLU A 24 -5.05 -8.56 -2.60
C GLU A 24 -6.47 -8.11 -3.06
N ASP A 25 -6.90 -8.52 -4.27
CA ASP A 25 -8.25 -8.30 -4.85
C ASP A 25 -8.95 -6.94 -4.56
N VAL A 26 -8.91 -6.02 -5.54
CA VAL A 26 -9.54 -4.69 -5.46
C VAL A 26 -11.07 -4.69 -5.30
N THR A 27 -11.74 -5.80 -5.62
CA THR A 27 -13.20 -5.88 -5.50
C THR A 27 -13.64 -6.10 -4.05
N ASN A 28 -12.74 -6.59 -3.19
CA ASN A 28 -13.02 -6.86 -1.79
C ASN A 28 -12.50 -5.73 -0.88
N ARG A 29 -13.34 -4.71 -0.65
CA ARG A 29 -13.01 -3.56 0.23
C ARG A 29 -12.74 -3.93 1.69
N ASN A 30 -13.08 -5.13 2.14
CA ASN A 30 -12.73 -5.59 3.49
C ASN A 30 -11.22 -5.85 3.64
N ARG A 31 -10.49 -5.97 2.52
CA ARG A 31 -9.02 -6.07 2.49
C ARG A 31 -8.30 -4.72 2.57
N ARG A 32 -9.04 -3.63 2.85
CA ARG A 32 -8.48 -2.30 3.04
C ARG A 32 -7.64 -2.23 4.31
N VAL A 33 -6.45 -1.68 4.18
CA VAL A 33 -5.55 -1.42 5.31
C VAL A 33 -6.01 -0.16 6.07
N ARG A 34 -6.20 -0.30 7.38
CA ARG A 34 -6.71 0.76 8.27
C ARG A 34 -5.80 0.92 9.50
N ASP A 35 -6.11 1.91 10.32
CA ASP A 35 -5.45 2.18 11.62
C ASP A 35 -3.94 2.37 11.47
N TRP A 36 -3.61 3.41 10.71
CA TRP A 36 -2.25 3.76 10.36
C TRP A 36 -1.58 4.55 11.47
N MET A 37 -0.31 4.23 11.73
CA MET A 37 0.53 4.99 12.63
C MET A 37 1.21 6.13 11.86
N GLN A 38 1.63 7.19 12.55
CA GLN A 38 2.35 8.31 11.95
C GLN A 38 3.78 8.37 12.47
N ALA A 39 4.74 8.59 11.56
CA ALA A 39 6.14 8.83 11.89
C ALA A 39 6.73 9.85 10.92
N GLY A 40 7.12 11.02 11.44
CA GLY A 40 7.68 12.10 10.62
C GLY A 40 6.75 12.51 9.48
N ASP A 41 7.23 12.33 8.25
CA ASP A 41 6.56 12.72 7.00
C ASP A 41 5.74 11.59 6.36
N TYR A 42 5.63 10.42 7.00
CA TYR A 42 4.89 9.29 6.47
C TYR A 42 3.92 8.68 7.49
N ARG A 43 2.94 7.95 6.98
CA ARG A 43 2.13 7.02 7.78
C ARG A 43 2.53 5.60 7.48
N TYR A 44 2.38 4.69 8.43
CA TYR A 44 2.78 3.31 8.23
C TYR A 44 1.84 2.31 8.92
N LYS A 45 1.84 1.08 8.42
CA LYS A 45 1.16 -0.07 9.01
C LYS A 45 2.12 -1.25 9.03
N LYS A 46 2.27 -1.87 10.20
CA LYS A 46 2.94 -3.15 10.37
C LYS A 46 1.90 -4.27 10.47
N LEU A 47 2.13 -5.35 9.75
CA LEU A 47 1.32 -6.55 9.69
C LEU A 47 2.25 -7.74 9.94
N PRO A 48 2.51 -8.08 11.21
CA PRO A 48 3.36 -9.22 11.55
C PRO A 48 2.67 -10.53 11.16
N ASP A 49 3.47 -11.54 10.82
CA ASP A 49 2.98 -12.88 10.42
C ASP A 49 1.93 -12.85 9.29
N TYR A 50 2.01 -11.86 8.38
CA TYR A 50 1.08 -11.74 7.27
C TYR A 50 1.17 -12.97 6.36
N ALA A 51 0.03 -13.61 6.11
CA ALA A 51 -0.03 -14.90 5.44
C ALA A 51 -0.76 -14.78 4.09
N ILE A 52 -0.12 -15.28 3.03
CA ILE A 52 -0.74 -15.41 1.71
C ILE A 52 -0.62 -16.83 1.18
N ALA A 53 -1.57 -17.22 0.33
CA ALA A 53 -1.52 -18.48 -0.40
C ALA A 53 -0.68 -18.37 -1.67
N ASP A 54 -0.69 -17.19 -2.29
CA ASP A 54 -0.07 -16.90 -3.58
C ASP A 54 1.46 -16.73 -3.50
N GLU A 55 2.09 -16.68 -4.66
CA GLU A 55 3.55 -16.50 -4.80
C GLU A 55 3.99 -15.03 -4.73
N ALA A 56 3.04 -14.10 -4.87
CA ALA A 56 3.28 -12.67 -4.85
C ALA A 56 2.19 -11.96 -4.02
N LEU A 57 2.58 -10.85 -3.38
CA LEU A 57 1.68 -9.92 -2.74
C LEU A 57 1.23 -8.86 -3.75
N SER A 58 -0.07 -8.76 -4.03
CA SER A 58 -0.65 -7.68 -4.81
C SER A 58 -1.03 -6.51 -3.90
N VAL A 59 -0.46 -5.33 -4.15
CA VAL A 59 -0.82 -4.10 -3.45
C VAL A 59 -1.48 -3.13 -4.42
N PHE A 60 -2.59 -2.54 -3.99
CA PHE A 60 -3.34 -1.56 -4.76
C PHE A 60 -3.50 -0.27 -3.99
N ALA A 61 -3.43 0.85 -4.70
CA ALA A 61 -3.55 2.18 -4.13
C ALA A 61 -4.49 3.05 -4.95
N GLY A 62 -5.45 3.66 -4.28
CA GLY A 62 -6.26 4.75 -4.81
C GLY A 62 -5.90 6.06 -4.12
N CYS A 63 -5.78 7.13 -4.90
CA CYS A 63 -5.51 8.47 -4.41
C CYS A 63 -6.70 9.39 -4.71
N GLN A 64 -7.19 10.12 -3.70
CA GLN A 64 -8.21 11.15 -3.86
C GLN A 64 -7.73 12.45 -3.18
N GLY A 65 -8.18 13.60 -3.66
CA GLY A 65 -7.75 14.89 -3.13
C GLY A 65 -7.84 16.03 -4.13
N ILE A 66 -6.87 16.93 -4.08
CA ILE A 66 -6.76 18.02 -5.04
C ILE A 66 -6.00 17.57 -6.29
N THR A 67 -6.27 18.21 -7.42
CA THR A 67 -5.50 18.04 -8.66
C THR A 67 -4.01 18.27 -8.41
N GLY A 68 -3.16 17.41 -8.95
CA GLY A 68 -1.71 17.34 -8.73
C GLY A 68 -1.32 16.52 -7.50
N GLY A 69 -2.29 15.96 -6.75
CA GLY A 69 -2.03 15.14 -5.59
C GLY A 69 -1.46 13.76 -5.93
N THR A 70 -0.57 13.25 -5.07
CA THR A 70 0.04 11.93 -5.20
C THR A 70 0.07 11.18 -3.87
N LEU A 71 -0.04 9.86 -3.97
CA LEU A 71 0.26 8.90 -2.92
C LEU A 71 1.42 8.03 -3.39
N THR A 72 2.41 7.85 -2.54
CA THR A 72 3.49 6.87 -2.72
C THR A 72 3.45 5.87 -1.59
N CYS A 73 3.29 4.59 -1.92
CA CYS A 73 3.38 3.47 -1.00
C CYS A 73 4.71 2.72 -1.22
N GLU A 74 5.50 2.65 -0.15
CA GLU A 74 6.70 1.83 -0.04
C GLU A 74 6.37 0.58 0.77
N ILE A 75 6.88 -0.56 0.31
CA ILE A 75 6.64 -1.86 0.90
C ILE A 75 7.95 -2.37 1.50
N LEU A 76 7.89 -2.89 2.72
CA LEU A 76 8.98 -3.61 3.34
C LEU A 76 8.51 -5.03 3.65
N ILE A 77 9.29 -6.02 3.24
CA ILE A 77 9.06 -7.45 3.52
C ILE A 77 10.21 -7.92 4.39
N ASN A 78 9.91 -8.49 5.55
CA ASN A 78 10.90 -8.91 6.56
C ASN A 78 11.87 -7.78 6.95
N GLY A 79 11.36 -6.54 6.98
CA GLY A 79 12.13 -5.33 7.28
C GLY A 79 12.95 -4.78 6.12
N GLU A 80 12.97 -5.45 4.95
CA GLU A 80 13.72 -5.00 3.77
C GLU A 80 12.83 -4.24 2.79
N SER A 81 13.26 -3.02 2.45
CA SER A 81 12.55 -2.16 1.49
C SER A 81 12.60 -2.75 0.09
N GLN A 82 11.41 -2.87 -0.51
CA GLN A 82 11.26 -3.37 -1.86
C GLN A 82 11.61 -2.27 -2.87
N PRO A 83 12.31 -2.60 -3.96
CA PRO A 83 12.81 -1.61 -4.91
C PRO A 83 11.70 -0.86 -5.64
N GLN A 84 10.55 -1.51 -5.85
CA GLN A 84 9.40 -0.92 -6.51
C GLN A 84 8.51 -0.17 -5.51
N LYS A 85 8.14 1.06 -5.85
CA LYS A 85 7.16 1.85 -5.11
C LYS A 85 5.86 1.88 -5.89
N LEU A 86 4.76 1.80 -5.18
CA LEU A 86 3.43 1.99 -5.75
C LEU A 86 3.09 3.47 -5.69
N ILE A 87 2.89 4.11 -6.84
CA ILE A 87 2.54 5.53 -6.92
C ILE A 87 1.16 5.63 -7.54
N SER A 88 0.24 6.34 -6.88
CA SER A 88 -1.08 6.67 -7.40
C SER A 88 -1.29 8.18 -7.41
N LYS A 89 -1.92 8.69 -8.47
CA LYS A 89 -2.24 10.11 -8.68
C LYS A 89 -3.74 10.35 -8.56
N VAL A 90 -4.13 11.54 -8.14
CA VAL A 90 -5.55 11.90 -7.97
C VAL A 90 -6.33 11.84 -9.30
N GLU A 91 -5.67 12.08 -10.42
CA GLU A 91 -6.28 12.06 -11.75
C GLU A 91 -6.55 10.64 -12.28
N GLU A 92 -6.07 9.61 -11.59
CA GLU A 92 -6.28 8.22 -11.98
C GLU A 92 -7.71 7.78 -11.61
N THR A 93 -8.42 7.19 -12.58
CA THR A 93 -9.76 6.64 -12.36
C THR A 93 -9.74 5.20 -11.87
N GLU A 94 -8.57 4.55 -11.91
CA GLU A 94 -8.35 3.17 -11.49
C GLU A 94 -7.29 3.11 -10.38
N TYR A 95 -7.31 2.04 -9.58
CA TYR A 95 -6.28 1.82 -8.58
C TYR A 95 -4.95 1.51 -9.27
N ALA A 96 -3.88 2.17 -8.83
CA ALA A 96 -2.54 1.71 -9.18
C ALA A 96 -2.29 0.35 -8.54
N LYS A 97 -1.57 -0.54 -9.24
CA LYS A 97 -1.24 -1.91 -8.79
C LYS A 97 0.25 -2.17 -8.92
N VAL A 98 0.85 -2.81 -7.92
CA VAL A 98 2.18 -3.44 -8.00
C VAL A 98 2.14 -4.80 -7.31
N ASP A 99 2.84 -5.78 -7.89
CA ASP A 99 2.98 -7.13 -7.35
C ASP A 99 4.41 -7.32 -6.82
N TYR A 100 4.54 -7.83 -5.59
CA TYR A 100 5.80 -8.05 -4.90
C TYR A 100 6.04 -9.56 -4.72
N PRO A 101 7.12 -10.13 -5.27
CA PRO A 101 7.39 -11.55 -5.11
C PRO A 101 7.68 -11.89 -3.64
N ILE A 102 7.03 -12.92 -3.13
CA ILE A 102 7.27 -13.44 -1.79
C ILE A 102 8.16 -14.67 -1.95
N LEU A 103 9.46 -14.51 -1.69
CA LEU A 103 10.43 -15.61 -1.72
C LEU A 103 10.18 -16.59 -0.58
#